data_AF-A0A2V9WH50-F1
#
_entry.id   AF-A0A2V9WH50-F1
#
_cell.length_a   1.000
_cell.length_b   1.000
_cell.length_c   1.000
_cell.angle_alpha   90.00
_cell.angle_beta   90.00
_cell.angle_gamma   90.00
#
_symmetry.space_group_name_H-M   'P 1'
#
loop_
_entity.id
_entity.type
_entity.pdbx_description
1 polymer ?
#
loop_
_entity_poly.entity_id
_entity_poly.type
_entity_poly.pdbx_seq_one_letter_code
_entity_poly.pdbx_strand_id
1 'polypeptide(L)' 'MDGTLYLGTPLGRIIALDPVSGQQRWSYDPKIDKDKGYGDFATRGVSLWRSPSGQRRVFIATIDAR' A
#
# COMPACT_ATOMS: atom_id res chain seq x y z
N MET A 1 -6.61 -8.81 -9.34
CA MET A 1 -6.13 -9.53 -8.14
C MET A 1 -5.38 -10.76 -8.64
N ASP A 2 -4.38 -10.53 -9.49
CA ASP A 2 -3.92 -11.49 -10.50
C ASP A 2 -2.58 -12.07 -10.05
N GLY A 3 -2.60 -12.88 -8.99
CA GLY A 3 -1.38 -13.45 -8.43
C GLY A 3 -0.37 -12.41 -7.97
N THR A 4 -0.82 -11.31 -7.36
CA THR A 4 0.03 -10.30 -6.71
C THR A 4 -0.38 -10.21 -5.24
N LEU A 5 0.59 -10.33 -4.34
CA LEU A 5 0.42 -10.03 -2.92
C LEU A 5 0.68 -8.54 -2.68
N TYR A 6 -0.21 -7.86 -1.98
CA TYR A 6 -0.05 -6.45 -1.63
C TYR A 6 0.15 -6.28 -0.12
N LEU A 7 1.19 -5.55 0.26
CA LEU A 7 1.51 -5.21 1.65
C LEU A 7 1.47 -3.69 1.83
N GLY A 8 0.82 -3.26 2.91
CA GLY A 8 0.85 -1.88 3.40
C GLY A 8 1.81 -1.74 4.56
N THR A 9 2.53 -0.63 4.62
CA THR A 9 3.38 -0.28 5.78
C THR A 9 2.75 0.85 6.60
N PRO A 10 3.16 1.07 7.86
CA PRO A 10 2.65 2.16 8.69
C PRO A 10 2.69 3.56 8.07
N LEU A 11 3.69 3.87 7.24
CA LEU A 11 3.82 5.17 6.58
C LEU A 11 3.10 5.24 5.23
N GLY A 12 2.19 4.30 4.95
CA GLY A 12 1.40 4.32 3.71
C GLY A 12 2.15 3.86 2.46
N ARG A 13 3.36 3.26 2.59
CA ARG A 13 4.00 2.59 1.46
C ARG A 13 3.18 1.36 1.06
N ILE A 14 2.99 1.15 -0.25
CA ILE A 14 2.46 -0.11 -0.82
C ILE A 14 3.61 -0.86 -1.48
N ILE A 15 3.70 -2.15 -1.20
CA ILE A 15 4.65 -3.07 -1.84
C ILE A 15 3.84 -4.17 -2.53
N ALA A 16 4.07 -4.35 -3.82
CA ALA A 16 3.46 -5.42 -4.61
C ALA A 16 4.50 -6.51 -4.86
N LEU A 17 4.17 -7.74 -4.45
CA LEU A 17 5.06 -8.89 -4.50
C LEU A 17 4.51 -10.00 -5.38
N ASP A 18 5.41 -10.80 -5.93
CA ASP A 18 5.10 -12.16 -6.30
C ASP A 18 4.76 -12.98 -5.03
N PRO A 19 3.59 -13.64 -4.98
CA PRO A 19 3.11 -14.28 -3.75
C PRO A 19 3.88 -15.55 -3.37
N VAL A 20 4.64 -16.15 -4.28
CA VAL A 20 5.39 -17.40 -4.03
C VAL A 20 6.83 -17.09 -3.64
N SER A 21 7.51 -16.30 -4.46
CA SER A 21 8.93 -15.97 -4.28
C SER A 21 9.16 -14.77 -3.35
N GLY A 22 8.15 -13.94 -3.13
CA GLY A 22 8.29 -12.68 -2.40
C GLY A 22 9.04 -11.59 -3.17
N GLN A 23 9.39 -11.81 -4.46
CA GLN A 23 10.08 -10.80 -5.25
C GLN A 23 9.21 -9.57 -5.48
N GLN A 24 9.78 -8.38 -5.26
CA GLN A 24 9.07 -7.13 -5.48
C GLN A 24 8.82 -6.89 -6.97
N ARG A 25 7.55 -6.72 -7.32
CA ARG A 25 7.11 -6.33 -8.66
C ARG A 25 7.13 -4.81 -8.83
N TRP A 26 6.61 -4.08 -7.84
CA TRP A 26 6.67 -2.62 -7.77
C TRP A 26 6.42 -2.12 -6.35
N SER A 27 6.69 -0.85 -6.10
CA SER A 27 6.31 -0.18 -4.85
C SER A 27 5.85 1.25 -5.07
N TYR A 28 4.91 1.72 -4.26
CA TYR A 28 4.51 3.11 -4.15
C TYR A 28 4.97 3.65 -2.79
N ASP A 29 5.64 4.80 -2.77
CA ASP A 29 6.13 5.47 -1.58
C ASP A 29 5.58 6.90 -1.51
N PRO A 30 4.69 7.23 -0.55
CA PRO A 30 4.09 8.55 -0.42
C PRO A 30 5.03 9.61 0.16
N LYS A 31 6.29 9.25 0.51
CA LYS A 31 7.32 10.17 1.02
C LYS A 31 6.87 10.96 2.26
N ILE A 32 6.33 10.25 3.25
CA ILE A 32 5.97 10.83 4.55
C ILE A 32 7.21 11.37 5.25
N ASP A 33 7.10 12.60 5.75
CA ASP A 33 8.13 13.26 6.58
C ASP A 33 8.22 12.57 7.95
N LYS A 34 9.31 11.87 8.21
CA LYS A 34 9.47 11.06 9.42
C LYS A 34 9.80 11.87 10.67
N ASP A 35 10.17 13.14 10.51
CA ASP A 35 10.57 14.01 11.62
C ASP A 35 9.35 14.72 12.25
N LYS A 36 8.17 14.52 11.67
CA LYS A 36 6.90 14.97 12.24
C LYS A 36 6.41 14.03 13.33
N GLY A 37 5.94 14.60 14.45
CA GLY A 37 5.28 13.86 15.53
C GLY A 37 3.92 13.34 15.09
N TYR A 38 3.90 12.16 14.48
CA TYR A 38 2.68 11.40 14.26
C TYR A 38 2.29 10.63 15.53
N GLY A 39 1.03 10.21 15.60
CA GLY A 39 0.56 9.32 16.66
C GLY A 39 1.10 7.90 16.49
N ASP A 40 0.22 6.90 16.57
CA ASP A 40 0.62 5.50 16.42
C ASP A 40 1.00 5.16 14.96
N PHE A 41 2.13 4.49 14.78
CA PHE A 41 2.59 3.97 13.48
C PHE A 41 1.92 2.62 13.18
N ALA A 42 0.59 2.63 13.11
CA ALA A 42 -0.21 1.47 12.76
C ALA A 42 -0.84 1.62 11.38
N THR A 43 -0.96 0.51 10.66
CA THR A 43 -1.75 0.41 9.43
C THR A 43 -2.76 -0.73 9.55
N ARG A 44 -3.95 -0.54 8.99
CA ARG A 44 -5.00 -1.57 8.91
C ARG A 44 -5.00 -2.30 7.56
N GLY A 45 -3.96 -2.09 6.77
CA GLY A 45 -3.78 -2.75 5.47
C GLY A 45 -4.29 -1.92 4.29
N VAL A 46 -4.41 -2.59 3.16
CA VAL A 46 -4.82 -2.00 1.87
C VAL A 46 -6.24 -2.41 1.52
N SER A 47 -6.92 -1.60 0.72
CA SER A 47 -8.17 -1.99 0.07
C SER A 47 -7.99 -2.05 -1.44
N LEU A 48 -8.81 -2.87 -2.09
CA LEU A 48 -8.75 -3.12 -3.51
C LEU A 48 -10.09 -2.76 -4.13
N TRP A 49 -10.05 -2.07 -5.26
CA TRP A 49 -11.22 -1.75 -6.04
C TRP A 49 -11.03 -2.18 -7.48
N ARG A 50 -12.12 -2.57 -8.11
CA ARG A 50 -12.17 -2.96 -9.52
C ARG A 50 -13.39 -2.32 -10.17
N SER A 51 -13.20 -1.67 -11.32
CA SER A 51 -14.30 -1.18 -12.14
C SER A 51 -14.97 -2.32 -12.92
N PRO A 52 -16.23 -2.16 -13.37
CA PRO A 52 -16.86 -3.11 -14.29
C PRO A 52 -16.07 -3.30 -15.60
N SER A 53 -15.39 -2.25 -16.07
CA SER A 53 -14.51 -2.28 -17.26
C SER A 53 -13.13 -2.90 -17.01
N GLY A 54 -12.85 -3.38 -15.80
CA GLY A 54 -11.62 -4.11 -15.47
C GLY A 54 -10.45 -3.25 -14.97
N GLN A 55 -10.59 -1.92 -14.88
CA GLN A 55 -9.62 -1.05 -14.20
C GLN A 55 -9.52 -1.44 -12.72
N ARG A 56 -8.33 -1.31 -12.14
CA ARG A 56 -8.08 -1.66 -10.74
C ARG A 56 -7.38 -0.53 -10.02
N ARG A 57 -7.63 -0.43 -8.72
CA ARG A 57 -6.96 0.49 -7.81
C ARG A 57 -6.61 -0.23 -6.52
N VAL A 58 -5.48 0.15 -5.95
CA VAL A 58 -5.07 -0.22 -4.58
C VAL A 58 -5.07 1.06 -3.78
N PHE A 59 -5.69 1.03 -2.61
CA PHE A 59 -5.77 2.17 -1.71
C PHE A 59 -5.10 1.82 -0.38
N ILE A 60 -4.47 2.83 0.21
CA ILE A 60 -3.91 2.81 1.56
C ILE A 60 -4.12 4.19 2.16
N ALA A 61 -4.42 4.27 3.45
CA ALA A 61 -4.41 5.53 4.16
C ALA A 61 -2.97 5.87 4.58
N THR A 62 -2.58 7.13 4.46
CA THR A 62 -1.30 7.63 4.97
C THR A 62 -1.48 8.25 6.36
N ILE A 63 -0.42 8.22 7.16
CA ILE A 63 -0.42 8.76 8.52
C ILE A 63 -0.53 10.30 8.55
N ASP A 64 -0.26 10.97 7.42
CA ASP A 64 -0.45 12.41 7.22
C ASP A 64 -1.81 12.76 6.60
N ALA A 65 -2.74 11.80 6.50
CA ALA A 65 -4.13 11.96 6.08
C ALA A 65 -4.34 12.44 4.61
N ARG A 66 -3.60 11.86 3.66
CA ARG A 66 -3.78 12.06 2.21
C ARG A 66 -4.50 10.89 1.53
#